data_AF-A0AA36IUK4-F1
#
_entry.id   AF-A0AA36IUK4-F1
#
_cell.length_a   1.000
_cell.length_b   1.000
_cell.length_c   1.000
_cell.angle_alpha   90.00
_cell.angle_beta   90.00
_cell.angle_gamma   90.00
#
_symmetry.space_group_name_H-M   'P 1'
#
loop_
_entity.id
_entity.type
_entity.pdbx_description
1 polymer ?
#
loop_
_entity_poly.entity_id
_entity_poly.type
_entity_poly.pdbx_seq_one_letter_code
_entity_poly.pdbx_strand_id
1 'polypeptide(L)'
;MQALSKVVSCFCPPAREQRPASAAPVSAAPERRLRLVQLANLPAQDFTHKEGAAAEHAWLVRAIKSERCVPITLWVLYREWVDDVIDGQVEHVDSWHHFVVARALGLNLSKTKEVKPHEAADLLALLAEDRKLGPGDPATCLEAWLEATREAFDFRFRKAHHRGFDGLTLEEEGSWEGEFFFVQLADPQLGMLHGDKSWEEEKAMLSRAVKHVNRLKPRFLLVSGDLTNAWPVGPQADPSSAAKQVVAVKEVLREVDSSIPIVLVPGNHDIGQVPTSNELDLYSSRWGDDYFSFWVGGVYFMVLNSQFYMDSSKTESQRKDQDAWIEAQFAALRRRQPKHVVMLSHVPPFIAEPSEPQGWANWEREPRDRIVKLAKDAGVRLWLCGHYHGNAVAVDDDLEVVTCAGVGSNINWTANAGVVATSNRPDFDKCVGDPPFFADAQHSGLRIVRFDEEGPRHSWFVLADVPLKLDDAFRQDGNYNGSPRRKKKRASEAINNRLGLDGNAQEDIFKSPFRHQTY
;
A
#
# COMPACT_ATOMS: atom_id res chain seq x y z
N MET A 1 -21.62 14.67 44.29
CA MET A 1 -20.88 15.30 45.41
C MET A 1 -19.40 14.96 45.18
N GLN A 2 -18.64 15.88 44.57
CA GLN A 2 -17.61 16.74 45.22
C GLN A 2 -16.44 15.94 45.84
N ALA A 3 -15.16 16.28 45.76
CA ALA A 3 -14.30 17.18 44.99
C ALA A 3 -12.84 16.97 45.51
N LEU A 4 -11.85 16.97 44.60
CA LEU A 4 -10.50 17.59 44.66
C LEU A 4 -9.56 17.55 45.91
N SER A 5 -8.40 16.89 45.70
CA SER A 5 -6.99 17.40 45.78
C SER A 5 -6.18 17.53 47.10
N LYS A 6 -4.84 17.38 46.92
CA LYS A 6 -3.61 17.76 47.70
C LYS A 6 -2.87 16.59 48.38
N VAL A 7 -1.63 16.18 48.03
CA VAL A 7 -0.30 16.83 47.87
C VAL A 7 0.54 16.80 49.18
N VAL A 8 1.64 16.02 49.12
CA VAL A 8 3.01 16.20 49.68
C VAL A 8 3.47 15.54 50.99
N SER A 9 4.65 14.90 50.83
CA SER A 9 5.76 14.58 51.76
C SER A 9 5.70 13.30 52.60
N CYS A 10 6.68 12.41 52.39
CA CYS A 10 7.86 12.29 53.26
C CYS A 10 8.69 11.05 52.87
N PHE A 11 10.00 11.21 52.64
CA PHE A 11 11.11 10.62 53.42
C PHE A 11 12.41 10.47 52.61
N CYS A 12 13.46 11.03 53.20
CA CYS A 12 14.86 11.05 52.79
C CYS A 12 15.61 9.83 53.37
N PRO A 13 16.63 9.28 52.69
CA PRO A 13 17.73 8.56 53.35
C PRO A 13 19.11 9.21 53.04
N PRO A 14 20.20 8.81 53.73
CA PRO A 14 21.06 9.74 54.47
C PRO A 14 22.32 10.23 53.73
N ALA A 15 22.90 11.27 54.35
CA ALA A 15 24.13 11.95 53.99
C ALA A 15 25.34 11.02 53.82
N ARG A 16 26.13 11.27 52.77
CA ARG A 16 27.47 10.73 52.58
C ARG A 16 28.47 11.90 52.46
N GLU A 17 29.56 11.74 53.17
CA GLU A 17 30.62 12.72 53.45
C GLU A 17 31.18 13.43 52.21
N GLN A 18 31.43 14.74 52.34
CA GLN A 18 32.16 15.55 51.39
C GLN A 18 33.66 15.20 51.44
N ARG A 19 34.25 14.87 50.28
CA ARG A 19 35.70 14.95 50.03
C ARG A 19 35.97 16.02 48.96
N PRO A 20 37.12 16.71 49.02
CA PRO A 20 37.34 17.94 48.28
C PRO A 20 37.55 17.70 46.79
N ALA A 21 37.20 18.71 46.01
CA ALA A 21 37.38 18.80 44.58
C ALA A 21 38.83 18.49 44.16
N SER A 22 39.05 17.33 43.57
CA SER A 22 40.15 17.12 42.64
C SER A 22 39.60 17.36 41.24
N ALA A 23 40.11 18.38 40.55
CA ALA A 23 39.92 18.55 39.13
C ALA A 23 40.43 17.30 38.41
N ALA A 24 39.52 16.40 38.04
CA ALA A 24 39.80 15.35 37.08
C ALA A 24 39.87 16.00 35.69
N PRO A 25 40.85 15.63 34.84
CA PRO A 25 40.82 16.06 33.46
C PRO A 25 39.50 15.55 32.85
N VAL A 26 38.84 16.41 32.08
CA VAL A 26 37.71 16.05 31.21
C VAL A 26 38.13 14.79 30.47
N SER A 27 37.58 13.63 30.85
CA SER A 27 37.85 12.38 30.15
C SER A 27 37.28 12.57 28.75
N ALA A 28 38.16 12.55 27.75
CA ALA A 28 37.77 12.60 26.35
C ALA A 28 36.58 11.64 26.14
N ALA A 29 35.45 12.19 25.70
CA ALA A 29 34.35 11.37 25.26
C ALA A 29 34.90 10.36 24.23
N PRO A 30 34.48 9.08 24.25
CA PRO A 30 34.97 8.11 23.30
C PRO A 30 34.78 8.67 21.88
N GLU A 31 35.88 8.87 21.16
CA GLU A 31 35.83 9.40 19.80
C GLU A 31 35.10 8.39 18.91
N ARG A 32 33.95 8.80 18.40
CA ARG A 32 33.20 8.03 17.41
C ARG A 32 33.48 8.61 16.04
N ARG A 33 33.83 7.76 15.07
CA ARG A 33 34.16 8.19 13.69
C ARG A 33 33.06 7.76 12.72
N LEU A 34 32.69 8.64 11.80
CA LEU A 34 31.73 8.33 10.75
C LEU A 34 32.29 7.27 9.79
N ARG A 35 31.51 6.21 9.52
CA ARG A 35 31.84 5.18 8.53
C ARG A 35 30.67 4.92 7.59
N LEU A 36 30.65 5.61 6.44
CA LEU A 36 29.64 5.45 5.38
C LEU A 36 30.30 5.18 4.02
N VAL A 37 31.19 4.19 3.96
CA VAL A 37 32.07 3.94 2.80
C VAL A 37 31.28 3.74 1.51
N GLN A 38 30.12 3.07 1.57
CA GLN A 38 29.31 2.82 0.39
C GLN A 38 28.65 4.09 -0.16
N LEU A 39 28.06 4.93 0.71
CA LEU A 39 27.43 6.19 0.28
C LEU A 39 28.46 7.17 -0.28
N ALA A 40 29.70 7.15 0.21
CA ALA A 40 30.79 7.96 -0.32
C ALA A 40 31.17 7.63 -1.77
N ASN A 41 30.85 6.42 -2.23
CA ASN A 41 31.18 5.94 -3.56
C ASN A 41 30.01 6.02 -4.55
N LEU A 42 28.83 6.50 -4.13
CA LEU A 42 27.69 6.68 -5.02
C LEU A 42 27.97 7.80 -6.04
N PRO A 43 27.61 7.63 -7.32
CA PRO A 43 27.73 8.70 -8.31
C PRO A 43 26.74 9.85 -8.01
N ALA A 44 27.11 11.08 -8.36
CA ALA A 44 26.28 12.27 -8.10
C ALA A 44 24.87 12.21 -8.73
N GLN A 45 24.70 11.42 -9.79
CA GLN A 45 23.41 11.19 -10.46
C GLN A 45 22.42 10.31 -9.66
N ASP A 46 22.90 9.60 -8.63
CA ASP A 46 22.02 8.78 -7.77
C ASP A 46 21.23 9.62 -6.75
N PHE A 47 21.53 10.91 -6.66
CA PHE A 47 20.86 11.86 -5.80
C PHE A 47 19.66 12.46 -6.52
N THR A 48 18.54 12.56 -5.82
CA THR A 48 17.33 13.23 -6.29
C THR A 48 17.61 14.72 -6.51
N HIS A 49 16.83 15.37 -7.37
CA HIS A 49 17.01 16.76 -7.86
C HIS A 49 16.94 17.88 -6.80
N LYS A 50 17.18 17.56 -5.52
CA LYS A 50 17.26 18.53 -4.44
C LYS A 50 18.38 19.53 -4.74
N GLU A 51 18.04 20.82 -4.79
CA GLU A 51 19.03 21.89 -4.95
C GLU A 51 20.14 21.73 -3.92
N GLY A 52 21.39 21.66 -4.37
CA GLY A 52 22.56 21.46 -3.51
C GLY A 52 22.92 20.00 -3.18
N ALA A 53 22.18 18.98 -3.64
CA ALA A 53 22.49 17.57 -3.34
C ALA A 53 23.92 17.16 -3.71
N ALA A 54 24.42 17.62 -4.86
CA ALA A 54 25.80 17.37 -5.29
C ALA A 54 26.83 18.01 -4.35
N ALA A 55 26.53 19.18 -3.79
CA ALA A 55 27.40 19.86 -2.84
C ALA A 55 27.38 19.19 -1.47
N GLU A 56 26.20 18.78 -0.98
CA GLU A 56 26.03 18.00 0.25
C GLU A 56 26.78 16.66 0.17
N HIS A 57 26.65 15.94 -0.95
CA HIS A 57 27.36 14.69 -1.16
C HIS A 57 28.88 14.88 -1.17
N ALA A 58 29.39 15.85 -1.93
CA ALA A 58 30.83 16.14 -1.99
C ALA A 58 31.41 16.52 -0.62
N TRP A 59 30.65 17.27 0.18
CA TRP A 59 31.02 17.61 1.55
C TRP A 59 31.08 16.38 2.46
N LEU A 60 30.08 15.50 2.40
CA LEU A 60 30.04 14.26 3.18
C LEU A 60 31.19 13.33 2.81
N VAL A 61 31.51 13.19 1.52
CA VAL A 61 32.66 12.40 1.06
C VAL A 61 33.97 12.92 1.67
N ARG A 62 34.15 14.25 1.76
CA ARG A 62 35.33 14.82 2.42
C ARG A 62 35.34 14.49 3.91
N ALA A 63 34.22 14.62 4.61
CA ALA A 63 34.11 14.32 6.04
C ALA A 63 34.42 12.84 6.36
N ILE A 64 33.94 11.91 5.52
CA ILE A 64 34.24 10.47 5.64
C ILE A 64 35.72 10.22 5.42
N LYS A 65 36.31 10.79 4.35
CA LYS A 65 37.75 10.62 4.05
C LYS A 65 38.66 11.22 5.11
N SER A 66 38.21 12.26 5.82
CA SER A 66 38.95 12.86 6.93
C SER A 66 38.70 12.17 8.27
N GLU A 67 37.89 11.10 8.31
CA GLU A 67 37.51 10.39 9.53
C GLU A 67 36.95 11.32 10.64
N ARG A 68 36.04 12.22 10.27
CA ARG A 68 35.49 13.22 11.20
C ARG A 68 34.86 12.56 12.45
N CYS A 69 35.09 13.19 13.61
CA CYS A 69 34.47 12.81 14.88
C CYS A 69 32.97 13.16 14.90
N VAL A 70 32.15 12.24 15.37
CA VAL A 70 30.69 12.38 15.53
C VAL A 70 30.38 12.95 16.92
N PRO A 71 29.54 13.98 17.05
CA PRO A 71 29.10 14.49 18.34
C PRO A 71 28.27 13.46 19.11
N ILE A 72 28.83 12.91 20.18
CA ILE A 72 28.22 11.79 20.91
C ILE A 72 26.86 12.17 21.52
N THR A 73 26.66 13.43 21.92
CA THR A 73 25.41 13.91 22.50
C THR A 73 24.26 13.87 21.49
N LEU A 74 24.49 14.35 20.26
CA LEU A 74 23.49 14.30 19.18
C LEU A 74 23.25 12.87 18.71
N TRP A 75 24.29 12.04 18.74
CA TRP A 75 24.17 10.63 18.42
C TRP A 75 23.26 9.90 19.43
N VAL A 76 23.47 10.12 20.73
CA VAL A 76 22.63 9.56 21.80
C VAL A 76 21.19 10.07 21.67
N LEU A 77 21.02 11.37 21.43
CA LEU A 77 19.70 11.99 21.24
C LEU A 77 18.89 11.30 20.14
N TYR A 78 19.51 11.03 18.99
CA TYR A 78 18.85 10.28 17.92
C TYR A 78 18.42 8.88 18.36
N ARG A 79 19.29 8.15 19.07
CA ARG A 79 19.01 6.78 19.51
C ARG A 79 17.87 6.73 20.52
N GLU A 80 17.91 7.58 21.54
CA GLU A 80 16.84 7.67 22.54
C GLU A 80 15.52 8.05 21.87
N TRP A 81 15.53 9.02 20.94
CA TRP A 81 14.33 9.37 20.18
C TRP A 81 13.76 8.20 19.37
N VAL A 82 14.62 7.43 18.68
CA VAL A 82 14.17 6.26 17.91
C VAL A 82 13.60 5.18 18.83
N ASP A 83 14.27 4.88 19.93
CA ASP A 83 13.84 3.84 20.86
C ASP A 83 12.47 4.22 21.51
N ASP A 84 12.27 5.50 21.86
CA ASP A 84 11.03 5.97 22.49
C ASP A 84 9.87 6.16 21.50
N VAL A 85 10.14 6.66 20.29
CA VAL A 85 9.10 7.10 19.33
C VAL A 85 8.84 6.09 18.23
N ILE A 86 9.89 5.45 17.70
CA ILE A 86 9.76 4.51 16.59
C ILE A 86 9.63 3.09 17.14
N ASP A 87 10.59 2.62 17.93
CA ASP A 87 10.60 1.24 18.46
C ASP A 87 9.41 1.00 19.41
N GLY A 88 9.07 1.99 20.24
CA GLY A 88 7.90 1.95 21.12
C GLY A 88 6.53 1.99 20.44
N GLN A 89 6.44 2.25 19.13
CA GLN A 89 5.16 2.42 18.42
C GLN A 89 5.04 1.64 17.10
N VAL A 90 6.16 1.25 16.48
CA VAL A 90 6.22 0.72 15.12
C VAL A 90 7.41 -0.24 15.07
N GLU A 91 7.18 -1.56 14.99
CA GLU A 91 8.20 -2.63 15.00
C GLU A 91 9.17 -2.64 13.76
N HIS A 92 9.66 -1.47 13.28
CA HIS A 92 10.29 -1.31 11.95
C HIS A 92 11.47 -0.34 11.93
N VAL A 93 12.27 -0.42 13.00
CA VAL A 93 13.45 0.42 13.25
C VAL A 93 14.43 0.42 12.07
N ASP A 94 14.68 -0.72 11.43
CA ASP A 94 15.60 -0.79 10.28
C ASP A 94 15.08 -0.04 9.05
N SER A 95 13.80 -0.20 8.70
CA SER A 95 13.20 0.51 7.56
C SER A 95 13.20 2.03 7.78
N TRP A 96 13.03 2.46 9.03
CA TRP A 96 13.15 3.85 9.44
C TRP A 96 14.57 4.36 9.23
N HIS A 97 15.58 3.64 9.70
CA HIS A 97 16.99 4.02 9.51
C HIS A 97 17.36 4.20 8.03
N HIS A 98 16.92 3.29 7.17
CA HIS A 98 17.13 3.41 5.72
C HIS A 98 16.42 4.64 5.15
N PHE A 99 15.19 4.93 5.60
CA PHE A 99 14.42 6.07 5.15
C PHE A 99 15.01 7.40 5.60
N VAL A 100 15.45 7.55 6.85
CA VAL A 100 16.03 8.81 7.32
C VAL A 100 17.30 9.14 6.56
N VAL A 101 18.14 8.15 6.26
CA VAL A 101 19.36 8.33 5.46
C VAL A 101 19.01 8.75 4.05
N ALA A 102 18.03 8.06 3.43
CA ALA A 102 17.57 8.37 2.08
C ALA A 102 17.02 9.80 2.00
N ARG A 103 16.21 10.21 2.97
CA ARG A 103 15.64 11.57 3.03
C ARG A 103 16.69 12.65 3.30
N ALA A 104 17.61 12.40 4.24
CA ALA A 104 18.65 13.35 4.62
C ALA A 104 19.54 13.68 3.41
N LEU A 105 19.93 12.65 2.66
CA LEU A 105 20.82 12.79 1.51
C LEU A 105 20.10 13.02 0.19
N GLY A 106 18.78 12.82 0.11
CA GLY A 106 18.05 12.85 -1.15
C GLY A 106 18.41 11.65 -2.03
N LEU A 107 18.42 10.45 -1.49
CA LEU A 107 18.66 9.21 -2.23
C LEU A 107 17.36 8.42 -2.43
N ASN A 108 17.36 7.52 -3.41
CA ASN A 108 16.36 6.46 -3.47
C ASN A 108 16.52 5.49 -2.27
N LEU A 109 15.42 5.03 -1.68
CA LEU A 109 15.43 4.13 -0.51
C LEU A 109 16.22 2.84 -0.76
N SER A 110 16.19 2.31 -1.97
CA SER A 110 16.95 1.09 -2.33
C SER A 110 18.47 1.24 -2.17
N LYS A 111 18.99 2.47 -2.21
CA LYS A 111 20.42 2.77 -2.07
C LYS A 111 20.88 2.78 -0.60
N THR A 112 19.97 2.70 0.36
CA THR A 112 20.28 2.79 1.79
C THR A 112 20.06 1.49 2.55
N LYS A 113 19.67 0.40 1.88
CA LYS A 113 19.34 -0.91 2.51
C LYS A 113 20.50 -1.58 3.26
N GLU A 114 21.73 -1.21 2.97
CA GLU A 114 22.93 -1.76 3.63
C GLU A 114 23.43 -0.85 4.76
N VAL A 115 22.80 0.31 4.96
CA VAL A 115 23.18 1.28 6.00
C VAL A 115 22.71 0.78 7.36
N LYS A 116 23.63 0.66 8.30
CA LYS A 116 23.33 0.14 9.63
C LYS A 116 22.65 1.21 10.50
N PRO A 117 21.82 0.83 11.48
CA PRO A 117 21.17 1.74 12.42
C PRO A 117 22.09 2.80 13.03
N HIS A 118 23.28 2.37 13.43
CA HIS A 118 24.25 3.23 14.09
C HIS A 118 24.93 4.22 13.13
N GLU A 119 25.00 3.89 11.84
CA GLU A 119 25.54 4.76 10.78
C GLU A 119 24.53 5.87 10.41
N ALA A 120 23.22 5.59 10.47
CA ALA A 120 22.17 6.61 10.32
C ALA A 120 22.26 7.67 11.42
N ALA A 121 22.47 7.23 12.66
CA ALA A 121 22.67 8.10 13.80
C ALA A 121 23.95 8.95 13.66
N ASP A 122 25.06 8.36 13.18
CA ASP A 122 26.31 9.08 12.91
C ASP A 122 26.14 10.17 11.85
N LEU A 123 25.40 9.85 10.79
CA LEU A 123 25.11 10.80 9.71
C LEU A 123 24.31 12.00 10.21
N LEU A 124 23.21 11.75 10.91
CA LEU A 124 22.30 12.82 11.34
C LEU A 124 22.93 13.72 12.40
N ALA A 125 23.74 13.17 13.31
CA ALA A 125 24.50 13.95 14.27
C ALA A 125 25.46 14.94 13.58
N LEU A 126 26.15 14.51 12.52
CA LEU A 126 27.02 15.39 11.74
C LEU A 126 26.25 16.44 10.94
N LEU A 127 25.16 16.03 10.28
CA LEU A 127 24.31 16.98 9.54
C LEU A 127 23.70 18.04 10.48
N ALA A 128 23.34 17.66 11.71
CA ALA A 128 22.87 18.60 12.72
C ALA A 128 23.99 19.57 13.16
N GLU A 129 25.19 19.06 13.45
CA GLU A 129 26.35 19.89 13.85
C GLU A 129 26.72 20.92 12.79
N ASP A 130 26.68 20.54 11.51
CA ASP A 130 26.98 21.42 10.38
C ASP A 130 25.78 22.23 9.90
N ARG A 131 24.68 22.21 10.67
CA ARG A 131 23.44 22.99 10.39
C ARG A 131 22.83 22.69 9.03
N LYS A 132 22.98 21.45 8.57
CA LYS A 132 22.39 20.93 7.33
C LYS A 132 20.93 20.48 7.51
N LEU A 133 20.52 20.20 8.75
CA LEU A 133 19.12 19.85 9.06
C LEU A 133 18.24 21.08 9.32
N GLY A 134 18.82 22.24 9.58
CA GLY A 134 18.11 23.49 9.82
C GLY A 134 18.97 24.54 10.54
N PRO A 135 18.50 25.80 10.58
CA PRO A 135 19.16 26.86 11.34
C PRO A 135 18.84 26.75 12.85
N GLY A 136 19.83 26.98 13.71
CA GLY A 136 19.63 27.03 15.16
C GLY A 136 20.61 26.16 15.95
N ASP A 137 20.19 25.78 17.16
CA ASP A 137 20.89 24.79 17.99
C ASP A 137 20.77 23.39 17.36
N PRO A 138 21.87 22.62 17.24
CA PRO A 138 21.85 21.30 16.60
C PRO A 138 20.87 20.29 17.19
N ALA A 139 20.67 20.27 18.52
CA ALA A 139 19.79 19.29 19.17
C ALA A 139 18.32 19.59 18.84
N THR A 140 17.89 20.84 19.02
CA THR A 140 16.53 21.27 18.65
C THR A 140 16.25 21.04 17.16
N CYS A 141 17.22 21.31 16.29
CA CYS A 141 17.06 21.09 14.85
C CYS A 141 16.93 19.60 14.50
N LEU A 142 17.71 18.73 15.16
CA LEU A 142 17.64 17.29 14.95
C LEU A 142 16.26 16.75 15.34
N GLU A 143 15.74 17.09 16.51
CA GLU A 143 14.40 16.66 16.96
C GLU A 143 13.30 17.13 16.01
N ALA A 144 13.29 18.42 15.65
CA ALA A 144 12.30 18.98 14.74
C ALA A 144 12.35 18.30 13.34
N TRP A 145 13.56 18.01 12.85
CA TRP A 145 13.74 17.30 11.59
C TRP A 145 13.27 15.85 11.66
N LEU A 146 13.50 15.15 12.78
CA LEU A 146 13.05 13.78 13.01
C LEU A 146 11.52 13.70 13.04
N GLU A 147 10.86 14.63 13.74
CA GLU A 147 9.39 14.70 13.80
C GLU A 147 8.79 14.93 12.40
N ALA A 148 9.31 15.90 11.66
CA ALA A 148 8.89 16.15 10.27
C ALA A 148 9.18 14.95 9.34
N THR A 149 10.24 14.20 9.62
CA THR A 149 10.58 12.98 8.87
C THR A 149 9.65 11.83 9.21
N ARG A 150 9.17 11.73 10.46
CA ARG A 150 8.19 10.73 10.89
C ARG A 150 6.86 10.95 10.19
N GLU A 151 6.39 12.19 10.19
CA GLU A 151 5.17 12.53 9.46
C GLU A 151 5.32 12.20 7.98
N ALA A 152 6.45 12.55 7.35
CA ALA A 152 6.69 12.20 5.94
C ALA A 152 6.77 10.68 5.66
N PHE A 153 7.23 9.90 6.64
CA PHE A 153 7.36 8.44 6.52
C PHE A 153 6.02 7.72 6.41
N ASP A 154 4.99 8.25 7.08
CA ASP A 154 3.62 7.73 7.03
C ASP A 154 2.73 8.48 6.04
N PHE A 155 2.94 9.78 5.85
CA PHE A 155 2.09 10.65 5.03
C PHE A 155 1.91 10.15 3.60
N ARG A 156 2.92 9.50 3.02
CA ARG A 156 2.81 8.92 1.67
C ARG A 156 1.65 7.93 1.53
N PHE A 157 1.32 7.22 2.60
CA PHE A 157 0.21 6.26 2.65
C PHE A 157 -1.10 6.90 3.06
N ARG A 158 -1.11 8.16 3.51
CA ARG A 158 -2.29 8.90 4.01
C ARG A 158 -2.66 10.10 3.15
N LYS A 159 -2.28 10.07 1.87
CA LYS A 159 -2.59 11.15 0.91
C LYS A 159 -4.08 11.29 0.62
N ALA A 160 -4.84 10.21 0.78
CA ALA A 160 -6.29 10.26 0.78
C ALA A 160 -6.77 10.87 2.10
N HIS A 161 -7.33 12.07 2.04
CA HIS A 161 -7.85 12.76 3.20
C HIS A 161 -8.89 13.80 2.75
N HIS A 162 -9.86 14.12 3.61
CA HIS A 162 -10.97 15.02 3.30
C HIS A 162 -11.75 14.63 2.02
N ARG A 163 -11.85 13.33 1.74
CA ARG A 163 -12.49 12.73 0.55
C ARG A 163 -11.85 13.14 -0.79
N GLY A 164 -10.63 13.68 -0.73
CA GLY A 164 -9.77 14.01 -1.87
C GLY A 164 -8.45 13.23 -1.83
N PHE A 165 -7.50 13.60 -2.70
CA PHE A 165 -6.17 13.01 -2.73
C PHE A 165 -5.08 14.05 -3.02
N ASP A 166 -4.06 14.09 -2.17
CA ASP A 166 -2.96 15.07 -2.29
C ASP A 166 -2.10 14.90 -3.54
N GLY A 167 -2.08 15.96 -4.35
CA GLY A 167 -1.34 16.05 -5.61
C GLY A 167 -2.03 15.39 -6.80
N LEU A 168 -3.30 14.98 -6.65
CA LEU A 168 -4.16 14.46 -7.72
C LEU A 168 -5.52 15.18 -7.71
N THR A 169 -5.48 16.51 -7.69
CA THR A 169 -6.65 17.40 -7.51
C THR A 169 -7.30 17.78 -8.83
N LEU A 170 -8.53 18.32 -8.80
CA LEU A 170 -9.20 18.83 -10.00
C LEU A 170 -8.39 19.98 -10.64
N GLU A 171 -7.79 20.82 -9.82
CA GLU A 171 -7.03 21.99 -10.26
C GLU A 171 -5.73 21.59 -10.98
N GLU A 172 -5.06 20.53 -10.51
CA GLU A 172 -3.80 20.06 -11.06
C GLU A 172 -4.00 19.06 -12.22
N GLU A 173 -4.99 18.18 -12.10
CA GLU A 173 -5.14 16.99 -12.96
C GLU A 173 -6.49 16.94 -13.69
N GLY A 174 -7.33 17.96 -13.57
CA GLY A 174 -8.68 17.98 -14.13
C GLY A 174 -8.75 18.13 -15.65
N SER A 175 -7.65 18.53 -16.29
CA SER A 175 -7.57 18.73 -17.74
C SER A 175 -7.02 17.49 -18.44
N TRP A 176 -7.60 17.15 -19.59
CA TRP A 176 -7.06 16.08 -20.43
C TRP A 176 -5.77 16.54 -21.11
N GLU A 177 -4.65 15.93 -20.74
CA GLU A 177 -3.32 16.28 -21.27
C GLU A 177 -2.77 15.27 -22.27
N GLY A 178 -3.49 14.17 -22.51
CA GLY A 178 -3.09 13.10 -23.41
C GLY A 178 -3.21 11.74 -22.76
N GLU A 179 -2.68 10.74 -23.46
CA GLU A 179 -2.71 9.37 -22.97
C GLU A 179 -1.84 9.18 -21.73
N PHE A 180 -2.31 8.31 -20.85
CA PHE A 180 -1.53 7.88 -19.70
C PHE A 180 -1.90 6.47 -19.29
N PHE A 181 -1.14 5.90 -18.35
CA PHE A 181 -1.44 4.60 -17.80
C PHE A 181 -1.18 4.55 -16.30
N PHE A 182 -1.80 3.59 -15.64
CA PHE A 182 -1.52 3.21 -14.27
C PHE A 182 -1.42 1.69 -14.13
N VAL A 183 -0.93 1.25 -12.99
CA VAL A 183 -0.85 -0.17 -12.61
C VAL A 183 -1.79 -0.41 -11.45
N GLN A 184 -2.57 -1.49 -11.52
CA GLN A 184 -3.37 -2.03 -10.44
C GLN A 184 -2.73 -3.31 -9.90
N LEU A 185 -2.60 -3.37 -8.58
CA LEU A 185 -2.41 -4.57 -7.79
C LEU A 185 -3.70 -4.81 -7.00
N ALA A 186 -3.97 -6.05 -6.64
CA ALA A 186 -5.04 -6.42 -5.71
C ALA A 186 -4.49 -7.44 -4.71
N ASP A 187 -5.07 -7.49 -3.52
CA ASP A 187 -4.83 -8.54 -2.53
C ASP A 187 -3.33 -8.87 -2.30
N PRO A 188 -2.48 -7.91 -1.87
CA PRO A 188 -1.17 -8.26 -1.34
C PRO A 188 -1.29 -9.28 -0.21
N GLN A 189 -2.28 -9.07 0.67
CA GLN A 189 -2.77 -9.96 1.73
C GLN A 189 -1.68 -10.79 2.41
N LEU A 190 -0.64 -10.10 2.88
CA LEU A 190 0.52 -10.71 3.53
C LEU A 190 0.04 -11.57 4.70
N GLY A 191 0.31 -12.88 4.67
CA GLY A 191 -0.05 -13.82 5.74
C GLY A 191 -1.13 -14.82 5.35
N MET A 192 -1.79 -14.64 4.20
CA MET A 192 -2.84 -15.54 3.74
C MET A 192 -2.33 -16.98 3.54
N LEU A 193 -1.17 -17.15 2.89
CA LEU A 193 -0.67 -18.47 2.48
C LEU A 193 -0.40 -19.38 3.68
N HIS A 194 0.14 -18.81 4.76
CA HIS A 194 0.60 -19.54 5.94
C HIS A 194 -0.24 -19.27 7.19
N GLY A 195 -1.40 -18.64 7.05
CA GLY A 195 -2.29 -18.31 8.17
C GLY A 195 -1.60 -17.46 9.23
N ASP A 196 -1.06 -16.32 8.80
CA ASP A 196 -0.37 -15.29 9.60
C ASP A 196 0.95 -15.72 10.27
N LYS A 197 1.39 -16.97 10.08
CA LYS A 197 2.67 -17.48 10.62
C LYS A 197 3.89 -17.02 9.84
N SER A 198 3.71 -16.71 8.55
CA SER A 198 4.72 -16.18 7.64
C SER A 198 4.02 -15.47 6.48
N TRP A 199 4.74 -14.58 5.81
CA TRP A 199 4.28 -13.82 4.64
C TRP A 199 5.42 -13.57 3.64
N GLU A 200 6.47 -14.38 3.67
CA GLU A 200 7.69 -14.15 2.89
C GLU A 200 7.43 -14.29 1.38
N GLU A 201 6.60 -15.25 0.98
CA GLU A 201 6.21 -15.47 -0.40
C GLU A 201 5.35 -14.31 -0.94
N GLU A 202 4.31 -13.88 -0.21
CA GLU A 202 3.51 -12.73 -0.60
C GLU A 202 4.36 -11.45 -0.63
N LYS A 203 5.23 -11.24 0.37
CA LYS A 203 6.17 -10.11 0.40
C LYS A 203 7.12 -10.13 -0.79
N ALA A 204 7.60 -11.30 -1.20
CA ALA A 204 8.47 -11.45 -2.37
C ALA A 204 7.72 -11.11 -3.67
N MET A 205 6.46 -11.52 -3.81
CA MET A 205 5.64 -11.19 -4.99
C MET A 205 5.29 -9.71 -5.06
N LEU A 206 4.89 -9.11 -3.94
CA LEU A 206 4.66 -7.66 -3.85
C LEU A 206 5.95 -6.89 -4.19
N SER A 207 7.10 -7.33 -3.68
CA SER A 207 8.41 -6.71 -3.98
C SER A 207 8.76 -6.81 -5.46
N ARG A 208 8.43 -7.94 -6.10
CA ARG A 208 8.61 -8.12 -7.55
C ARG A 208 7.68 -7.19 -8.33
N ALA A 209 6.42 -7.06 -7.93
CA ALA A 209 5.48 -6.13 -8.55
C ALA A 209 5.98 -4.68 -8.46
N VAL A 210 6.48 -4.25 -7.30
CA VAL A 210 7.07 -2.91 -7.13
C VAL A 210 8.25 -2.67 -8.07
N LYS A 211 9.11 -3.68 -8.33
CA LYS A 211 10.17 -3.55 -9.33
C LYS A 211 9.61 -3.31 -10.75
N HIS A 212 8.52 -3.98 -11.12
CA HIS A 212 7.87 -3.72 -12.41
C HIS A 212 7.21 -2.33 -12.45
N VAL A 213 6.56 -1.89 -11.37
CA VAL A 213 5.99 -0.55 -11.23
C VAL A 213 7.07 0.52 -11.45
N ASN A 214 8.19 0.42 -10.72
CA ASN A 214 9.29 1.40 -10.83
C ASN A 214 9.94 1.42 -12.22
N ARG A 215 10.01 0.26 -12.88
CA ARG A 215 10.52 0.16 -14.24
C ARG A 215 9.58 0.81 -15.26
N LEU A 216 8.27 0.57 -15.12
CA LEU A 216 7.27 1.07 -16.05
C LEU A 216 6.97 2.56 -15.83
N LYS A 217 7.05 3.05 -14.59
CA LYS A 217 6.75 4.43 -14.18
C LYS A 217 5.30 4.87 -14.50
N PRO A 218 4.28 4.16 -13.97
CA PRO A 218 2.89 4.59 -14.13
C PRO A 218 2.62 5.95 -13.49
N ARG A 219 1.53 6.62 -13.91
CA ARG A 219 1.08 7.88 -13.29
C ARG A 219 0.71 7.72 -11.82
N PHE A 220 0.22 6.55 -11.43
CA PHE A 220 0.00 6.15 -10.05
C PHE A 220 -0.05 4.61 -9.94
N LEU A 221 0.06 4.10 -8.72
CA LEU A 221 -0.16 2.71 -8.37
C LEU A 221 -1.48 2.60 -7.61
N LEU A 222 -2.40 1.74 -8.08
CA LEU A 222 -3.60 1.35 -7.36
C LEU A 222 -3.37 0.03 -6.62
N VAL A 223 -3.75 -0.05 -5.36
CA VAL A 223 -3.82 -1.32 -4.59
C VAL A 223 -5.25 -1.54 -4.11
N SER A 224 -5.93 -2.52 -4.71
CA SER A 224 -7.36 -2.80 -4.52
C SER A 224 -7.64 -3.70 -3.30
N GLY A 225 -7.31 -3.22 -2.10
CA GLY A 225 -7.69 -3.83 -0.82
C GLY A 225 -6.96 -5.12 -0.44
N ASP A 226 -7.32 -5.58 0.76
CA ASP A 226 -6.71 -6.68 1.51
C ASP A 226 -5.18 -6.55 1.52
N LEU A 227 -4.72 -5.44 2.11
CA LEU A 227 -3.30 -5.14 2.23
C LEU A 227 -2.61 -6.16 3.14
N THR A 228 -3.26 -6.48 4.27
CA THR A 228 -2.83 -7.46 5.28
C THR A 228 -3.83 -8.61 5.37
N ASN A 229 -3.41 -9.76 5.89
CA ASN A 229 -4.34 -10.88 6.15
C ASN A 229 -4.89 -10.87 7.59
N ALA A 230 -4.06 -10.55 8.57
CA ALA A 230 -4.46 -10.57 9.97
C ALA A 230 -5.53 -9.51 10.24
N TRP A 231 -6.61 -9.92 10.91
CA TRP A 231 -7.70 -9.01 11.28
C TRP A 231 -7.18 -7.82 12.09
N PRO A 232 -7.65 -6.60 11.84
CA PRO A 232 -7.13 -5.40 12.48
C PRO A 232 -7.47 -5.36 13.98
N VAL A 233 -8.64 -5.88 14.36
CA VAL A 233 -9.15 -5.97 15.73
C VAL A 233 -10.10 -7.17 15.88
N GLY A 234 -10.50 -7.46 17.13
CA GLY A 234 -11.52 -8.45 17.44
C GLY A 234 -10.98 -9.80 17.92
N PRO A 235 -11.86 -10.77 18.23
CA PRO A 235 -11.46 -12.03 18.88
C PRO A 235 -10.53 -12.91 18.05
N GLN A 236 -10.54 -12.74 16.73
CA GLN A 236 -9.72 -13.50 15.78
C GLN A 236 -8.43 -12.76 15.38
N ALA A 237 -8.25 -11.51 15.85
CA ALA A 237 -7.05 -10.74 15.58
C ALA A 237 -5.92 -11.16 16.50
N ASP A 238 -4.73 -11.29 15.93
CA ASP A 238 -3.46 -11.19 16.67
C ASP A 238 -2.90 -9.78 16.43
N PRO A 239 -2.99 -8.87 17.41
CA PRO A 239 -2.51 -7.50 17.26
C PRO A 239 -1.03 -7.40 16.88
N SER A 240 -0.18 -8.33 17.34
CA SER A 240 1.24 -8.34 16.99
C SER A 240 1.42 -8.73 15.52
N SER A 241 0.73 -9.78 15.06
CA SER A 241 0.77 -10.17 13.66
C SER A 241 0.20 -9.08 12.74
N ALA A 242 -0.94 -8.50 13.08
CA ALA A 242 -1.54 -7.40 12.33
C ALA A 242 -0.60 -6.19 12.22
N ALA A 243 0.06 -5.80 13.32
CA ALA A 243 1.04 -4.72 13.30
C ALA A 243 2.23 -5.04 12.37
N LYS A 244 2.81 -6.24 12.49
CA LYS A 244 3.94 -6.68 11.65
C LYS A 244 3.60 -6.72 10.17
N GLN A 245 2.41 -7.21 9.82
CA GLN A 245 1.96 -7.25 8.43
C GLN A 245 1.73 -5.85 7.86
N VAL A 246 1.07 -4.95 8.60
CA VAL A 246 0.84 -3.56 8.16
C VAL A 246 2.13 -2.92 7.71
N VAL A 247 3.19 -3.13 8.48
CA VAL A 247 4.43 -2.47 8.12
C VAL A 247 5.27 -3.28 7.16
N ALA A 248 5.18 -4.62 7.12
CA ALA A 248 5.76 -5.38 6.02
C ALA A 248 5.20 -4.92 4.66
N VAL A 249 3.90 -4.57 4.59
CA VAL A 249 3.29 -3.92 3.41
C VAL A 249 3.91 -2.54 3.17
N LYS A 250 3.94 -1.66 4.19
CA LYS A 250 4.51 -0.31 4.04
C LYS A 250 5.98 -0.35 3.62
N GLU A 251 6.78 -1.28 4.14
CA GLU A 251 8.19 -1.48 3.76
C GLU A 251 8.34 -1.70 2.27
N VAL A 252 7.59 -2.67 1.73
CA VAL A 252 7.68 -3.00 0.30
C VAL A 252 7.12 -1.86 -0.55
N LEU A 253 5.95 -1.32 -0.20
CA LEU A 253 5.34 -0.23 -0.97
C LEU A 253 6.15 1.06 -0.91
N ARG A 254 6.96 1.29 0.12
CA ARG A 254 7.86 2.45 0.19
C ARG A 254 9.00 2.37 -0.82
N GLU A 255 9.29 1.18 -1.36
CA GLU A 255 10.24 1.03 -2.46
C GLU A 255 9.69 1.53 -3.79
N VAL A 256 8.38 1.82 -3.89
CA VAL A 256 7.82 2.51 -5.06
C VAL A 256 8.46 3.89 -5.18
N ASP A 257 8.92 4.23 -6.39
CA ASP A 257 9.55 5.51 -6.71
C ASP A 257 8.71 6.67 -6.16
N SER A 258 9.33 7.60 -5.43
CA SER A 258 8.63 8.71 -4.73
C SER A 258 7.76 9.59 -5.62
N SER A 259 8.02 9.61 -6.93
CA SER A 259 7.20 10.35 -7.90
C SER A 259 5.88 9.66 -8.23
N ILE A 260 5.70 8.38 -7.91
CA ILE A 260 4.49 7.60 -8.20
C ILE A 260 3.57 7.64 -6.96
N PRO A 261 2.39 8.29 -7.02
CA PRO A 261 1.40 8.22 -5.97
C PRO A 261 0.88 6.79 -5.78
N ILE A 262 0.55 6.42 -4.54
CA ILE A 262 -0.04 5.13 -4.20
C ILE A 262 -1.46 5.39 -3.72
N VAL A 263 -2.43 4.82 -4.43
CA VAL A 263 -3.86 4.89 -4.15
C VAL A 263 -4.27 3.56 -3.51
N LEU A 264 -4.78 3.62 -2.29
CA LEU A 264 -5.18 2.45 -1.51
C LEU A 264 -6.70 2.40 -1.39
N VAL A 265 -7.25 1.21 -1.60
CA VAL A 265 -8.67 0.91 -1.40
C VAL A 265 -8.78 -0.04 -0.20
N PRO A 266 -9.73 0.13 0.73
CA PRO A 266 -9.89 -0.81 1.84
C PRO A 266 -10.54 -2.12 1.39
N GLY A 267 -10.01 -3.26 1.85
CA GLY A 267 -10.65 -4.58 1.77
C GLY A 267 -11.18 -5.09 3.11
N ASN A 268 -11.88 -6.23 3.12
CA ASN A 268 -12.41 -6.80 4.38
C ASN A 268 -11.31 -7.07 5.39
N HIS A 269 -10.14 -7.56 4.98
CA HIS A 269 -9.06 -7.83 5.93
C HIS A 269 -8.44 -6.54 6.50
N ASP A 270 -8.73 -5.38 5.91
CA ASP A 270 -8.24 -4.09 6.41
C ASP A 270 -9.20 -3.41 7.39
N ILE A 271 -10.52 -3.62 7.24
CA ILE A 271 -11.59 -2.92 8.00
C ILE A 271 -12.63 -3.84 8.66
N GLY A 272 -12.54 -5.16 8.46
CA GLY A 272 -13.48 -6.16 8.95
C GLY A 272 -14.59 -6.53 7.94
N GLN A 273 -15.14 -7.74 8.06
CA GLN A 273 -16.30 -8.21 7.28
C GLN A 273 -17.59 -7.44 7.62
N VAL A 274 -17.72 -7.04 8.88
CA VAL A 274 -18.81 -6.18 9.37
C VAL A 274 -18.14 -4.99 10.06
N PRO A 275 -17.71 -3.98 9.28
CA PRO A 275 -16.86 -2.92 9.78
C PRO A 275 -17.55 -2.14 10.90
N THR A 276 -16.76 -1.74 11.88
CA THR A 276 -17.14 -0.84 12.96
C THR A 276 -16.47 0.52 12.80
N SER A 277 -17.02 1.57 13.44
CA SER A 277 -16.38 2.90 13.43
C SER A 277 -14.91 2.85 13.86
N ASN A 278 -14.57 2.03 14.86
CA ASN A 278 -13.19 1.90 15.35
C ASN A 278 -12.24 1.26 14.31
N GLU A 279 -12.71 0.30 13.52
CA GLU A 279 -11.93 -0.27 12.42
C GLU A 279 -11.70 0.74 11.30
N LEU A 280 -12.71 1.55 10.98
CA LEU A 280 -12.59 2.64 10.01
C LEU A 280 -11.59 3.72 10.46
N ASP A 281 -11.64 4.12 11.73
CA ASP A 281 -10.69 5.07 12.32
C ASP A 281 -9.27 4.51 12.30
N LEU A 282 -9.11 3.22 12.63
CA LEU A 282 -7.82 2.54 12.60
C LEU A 282 -7.26 2.46 11.17
N TYR A 283 -8.09 2.09 10.19
CA TYR A 283 -7.70 2.12 8.78
C TYR A 283 -7.27 3.52 8.36
N SER A 284 -8.07 4.54 8.68
CA SER A 284 -7.81 5.93 8.31
C SER A 284 -6.50 6.45 8.90
N SER A 285 -6.20 6.08 10.15
CA SER A 285 -4.94 6.44 10.82
C SER A 285 -3.70 5.84 10.14
N ARG A 286 -3.86 4.69 9.45
CA ARG A 286 -2.78 3.93 8.80
C ARG A 286 -2.62 4.29 7.32
N TRP A 287 -3.74 4.49 6.62
CA TRP A 287 -3.84 4.47 5.15
C TRP A 287 -4.64 5.64 4.55
N GLY A 288 -5.14 6.56 5.37
CA GLY A 288 -6.01 7.65 4.91
C GLY A 288 -7.45 7.22 4.67
N ASP A 289 -8.26 8.12 4.12
CA ASP A 289 -9.70 7.96 3.97
C ASP A 289 -10.09 6.64 3.26
N ASP A 290 -11.14 5.99 3.76
CA ASP A 290 -11.68 4.72 3.28
C ASP A 290 -12.54 4.84 2.00
N TYR A 291 -12.99 6.05 1.69
CA TYR A 291 -13.60 6.42 0.41
C TYR A 291 -13.26 7.87 0.07
N PHE A 292 -12.98 8.14 -1.19
CA PHE A 292 -12.53 9.45 -1.67
C PHE A 292 -12.57 9.50 -3.20
N SER A 293 -12.23 10.65 -3.77
CA SER A 293 -12.09 10.81 -5.21
C SER A 293 -10.85 11.61 -5.59
N PHE A 294 -10.38 11.43 -6.82
CA PHE A 294 -9.20 12.10 -7.33
C PHE A 294 -9.22 12.22 -8.85
N TRP A 295 -8.30 13.02 -9.38
CA TRP A 295 -8.16 13.30 -10.81
C TRP A 295 -6.79 12.87 -11.31
N VAL A 296 -6.73 12.34 -12.53
CA VAL A 296 -5.47 12.10 -13.25
C VAL A 296 -5.70 12.39 -14.73
N GLY A 297 -5.01 13.39 -15.28
CA GLY A 297 -5.05 13.70 -16.72
C GLY A 297 -6.47 13.81 -17.30
N GLY A 298 -7.41 14.46 -16.60
CA GLY A 298 -8.79 14.68 -17.02
C GLY A 298 -9.74 13.50 -16.77
N VAL A 299 -9.27 12.41 -16.16
CA VAL A 299 -10.08 11.26 -15.73
C VAL A 299 -10.40 11.38 -14.25
N TYR A 300 -11.66 11.15 -13.91
CA TYR A 300 -12.14 11.19 -12.53
C TYR A 300 -12.26 9.77 -11.96
N PHE A 301 -11.65 9.55 -10.79
CA PHE A 301 -11.64 8.28 -10.10
C PHE A 301 -12.41 8.38 -8.77
N MET A 302 -13.21 7.37 -8.46
CA MET A 302 -13.96 7.27 -7.20
C MET A 302 -13.60 5.96 -6.50
N VAL A 303 -13.04 6.07 -5.30
CA VAL A 303 -12.77 4.94 -4.40
C VAL A 303 -13.92 4.81 -3.43
N LEU A 304 -14.50 3.61 -3.35
CA LEU A 304 -15.56 3.27 -2.41
C LEU A 304 -15.08 2.28 -1.37
N ASN A 305 -15.57 2.45 -0.14
CA ASN A 305 -15.55 1.39 0.85
C ASN A 305 -16.65 0.38 0.49
N SER A 306 -16.26 -0.77 -0.07
CA SER A 306 -17.20 -1.80 -0.50
C SER A 306 -17.84 -2.58 0.64
N GLN A 307 -17.23 -2.62 1.83
CA GLN A 307 -17.77 -3.41 2.94
C GLN A 307 -19.10 -2.87 3.44
N PHE A 308 -19.36 -1.57 3.25
CA PHE A 308 -20.70 -1.03 3.54
C PHE A 308 -21.79 -1.61 2.63
N TYR A 309 -21.46 -2.18 1.46
CA TYR A 309 -22.40 -2.84 0.56
C TYR A 309 -22.47 -4.36 0.75
N MET A 310 -21.62 -4.90 1.64
CA MET A 310 -21.62 -6.30 2.06
C MET A 310 -22.43 -6.49 3.34
N ASP A 311 -22.08 -5.73 4.40
CA ASP A 311 -22.82 -5.68 5.66
C ASP A 311 -22.48 -4.37 6.40
N SER A 312 -23.42 -3.43 6.44
CA SER A 312 -23.27 -2.17 7.17
C SER A 312 -24.02 -2.14 8.51
N SER A 313 -24.38 -3.28 9.10
CA SER A 313 -25.20 -3.35 10.32
C SER A 313 -24.59 -2.64 11.54
N LYS A 314 -23.28 -2.39 11.53
CA LYS A 314 -22.56 -1.63 12.57
C LYS A 314 -22.06 -0.26 12.10
N THR A 315 -22.36 0.12 10.86
CA THR A 315 -21.85 1.33 10.17
C THR A 315 -22.93 1.99 9.31
N GLU A 316 -24.19 1.90 9.71
CA GLU A 316 -25.35 2.41 8.96
C GLU A 316 -25.26 3.92 8.69
N SER A 317 -24.71 4.69 9.65
CA SER A 317 -24.49 6.13 9.47
C SER A 317 -23.41 6.41 8.43
N GLN A 318 -22.27 5.75 8.53
CA GLN A 318 -21.15 5.91 7.60
C GLN A 318 -21.54 5.46 6.19
N ARG A 319 -22.34 4.39 6.08
CA ARG A 319 -22.92 3.96 4.81
C ARG A 319 -23.81 5.05 4.19
N LYS A 320 -24.68 5.68 4.98
CA LYS A 320 -25.51 6.81 4.50
C LYS A 320 -24.67 8.01 4.07
N ASP A 321 -23.59 8.29 4.79
CA ASP A 321 -22.66 9.37 4.44
C ASP A 321 -21.98 9.09 3.08
N GLN A 322 -21.51 7.85 2.85
CA GLN A 322 -20.94 7.44 1.55
C GLN A 322 -21.98 7.52 0.42
N ASP A 323 -23.21 7.05 0.65
CA ASP A 323 -24.27 7.10 -0.37
C ASP A 323 -24.62 8.55 -0.75
N ALA A 324 -24.80 9.44 0.23
CA ALA A 324 -25.03 10.86 -0.01
C ALA A 324 -23.84 11.53 -0.72
N TRP A 325 -22.62 11.14 -0.36
CA TRP A 325 -21.41 11.61 -1.03
C TRP A 325 -21.33 11.17 -2.49
N ILE A 326 -21.67 9.91 -2.81
CA ILE A 326 -21.71 9.39 -4.19
C ILE A 326 -22.68 10.20 -5.04
N GLU A 327 -23.91 10.42 -4.54
CA GLU A 327 -24.92 11.22 -5.23
C GLU A 327 -24.43 12.65 -5.51
N ALA A 328 -23.78 13.26 -4.51
CA ALA A 328 -23.20 14.59 -4.65
C ALA A 328 -22.06 14.64 -5.69
N GLN A 329 -21.17 13.64 -5.71
CA GLN A 329 -20.10 13.58 -6.72
C GLN A 329 -20.68 13.44 -8.12
N PHE A 330 -21.59 12.49 -8.34
CA PHE A 330 -22.21 12.30 -9.66
C PHE A 330 -23.01 13.53 -10.12
N ALA A 331 -23.69 14.22 -9.21
CA ALA A 331 -24.34 15.50 -9.53
C ALA A 331 -23.31 16.56 -9.96
N ALA A 332 -22.15 16.63 -9.29
CA ALA A 332 -21.08 17.56 -9.62
C ALA A 332 -20.39 17.26 -10.97
N LEU A 333 -20.34 16.01 -11.41
CA LEU A 333 -19.73 15.62 -12.69
C LEU A 333 -20.36 16.31 -13.90
N ARG A 334 -21.64 16.68 -13.82
CA ARG A 334 -22.31 17.46 -14.88
C ARG A 334 -21.63 18.80 -15.14
N ARG A 335 -21.06 19.42 -14.10
CA ARG A 335 -20.32 20.68 -14.20
C ARG A 335 -18.84 20.47 -14.49
N ARG A 336 -18.23 19.44 -13.90
CA ARG A 336 -16.79 19.16 -14.03
C ARG A 336 -16.42 18.57 -15.40
N GLN A 337 -17.35 17.86 -16.04
CA GLN A 337 -17.21 17.25 -17.37
C GLN A 337 -15.89 16.48 -17.54
N PRO A 338 -15.60 15.48 -16.68
CA PRO A 338 -14.43 14.63 -16.87
C PRO A 338 -14.46 13.95 -18.24
N LYS A 339 -13.28 13.66 -18.79
CA LYS A 339 -13.18 12.89 -20.03
C LYS A 339 -13.71 11.47 -19.85
N HIS A 340 -13.36 10.84 -18.73
CA HIS A 340 -13.81 9.50 -18.33
C HIS A 340 -14.05 9.43 -16.83
N VAL A 341 -14.88 8.48 -16.40
CA VAL A 341 -15.14 8.20 -14.97
C VAL A 341 -14.84 6.73 -14.68
N VAL A 342 -14.10 6.49 -13.60
CA VAL A 342 -13.69 5.16 -13.15
C VAL A 342 -14.10 4.96 -11.70
N MET A 343 -14.65 3.78 -11.40
CA MET A 343 -14.95 3.39 -10.03
C MET A 343 -13.98 2.34 -9.53
N LEU A 344 -13.65 2.40 -8.25
CA LEU A 344 -12.66 1.56 -7.59
C LEU A 344 -13.30 1.05 -6.30
N SER A 345 -13.27 -0.26 -6.09
CA SER A 345 -13.67 -0.89 -4.83
C SER A 345 -12.81 -2.13 -4.61
N HIS A 346 -12.86 -2.73 -3.42
CA HIS A 346 -12.20 -4.02 -3.20
C HIS A 346 -13.14 -5.15 -3.61
N VAL A 347 -14.29 -5.29 -2.94
CA VAL A 347 -15.31 -6.26 -3.34
C VAL A 347 -16.05 -5.72 -4.57
N PRO A 348 -16.20 -6.51 -5.64
CA PRO A 348 -16.90 -6.09 -6.83
C PRO A 348 -18.42 -5.99 -6.60
N PRO A 349 -19.12 -5.08 -7.29
CA PRO A 349 -20.58 -5.03 -7.24
C PRO A 349 -21.18 -6.34 -7.75
N PHE A 350 -20.60 -6.94 -8.79
CA PHE A 350 -20.94 -8.25 -9.33
C PHE A 350 -19.73 -8.86 -10.06
N ILE A 351 -19.68 -10.18 -10.21
CA ILE A 351 -18.56 -10.94 -10.79
C ILE A 351 -18.87 -11.45 -12.21
N ALA A 352 -20.10 -11.90 -12.47
CA ALA A 352 -20.51 -12.45 -13.76
C ALA A 352 -21.60 -11.62 -14.41
N GLU A 353 -22.65 -11.26 -13.67
CA GLU A 353 -23.75 -10.45 -14.20
C GLU A 353 -24.44 -9.61 -13.11
N PRO A 354 -25.04 -8.46 -13.46
CA PRO A 354 -25.69 -7.59 -12.48
C PRO A 354 -26.82 -8.30 -11.70
N SER A 355 -27.53 -9.25 -12.33
CA SER A 355 -28.66 -10.02 -11.78
C SER A 355 -28.28 -11.19 -10.87
N GLU A 356 -26.99 -11.48 -10.71
CA GLU A 356 -26.55 -12.61 -9.90
C GLU A 356 -26.94 -12.45 -8.41
N PRO A 357 -27.20 -13.56 -7.69
CA PRO A 357 -27.45 -13.49 -6.26
C PRO A 357 -26.19 -13.04 -5.51
N GLN A 358 -26.40 -12.49 -4.31
CA GLN A 358 -25.31 -12.23 -3.39
C GLN A 358 -24.69 -13.55 -2.92
N GLY A 359 -23.37 -13.58 -2.86
CA GLY A 359 -22.56 -14.57 -2.19
C GLY A 359 -21.42 -13.89 -1.45
N TRP A 360 -20.34 -14.62 -1.21
CA TRP A 360 -19.20 -14.13 -0.44
C TRP A 360 -18.36 -13.05 -1.17
N ALA A 361 -18.46 -12.96 -2.49
CA ALA A 361 -17.58 -12.12 -3.32
C ALA A 361 -18.28 -10.99 -4.08
N ASN A 362 -19.52 -10.66 -3.75
CA ASN A 362 -20.27 -9.58 -4.40
C ASN A 362 -21.33 -8.97 -3.46
N TRP A 363 -21.81 -7.77 -3.80
CA TRP A 363 -22.62 -6.95 -2.88
C TRP A 363 -24.06 -7.44 -2.66
N GLU A 364 -24.75 -6.92 -1.66
CA GLU A 364 -26.20 -7.10 -1.54
C GLU A 364 -26.96 -6.55 -2.77
N ARG A 365 -28.07 -7.20 -3.13
CA ARG A 365 -28.87 -6.91 -4.34
C ARG A 365 -29.36 -5.45 -4.41
N GLU A 366 -30.08 -5.01 -3.39
CA GLU A 366 -30.70 -3.67 -3.38
C GLU A 366 -29.68 -2.55 -3.58
N PRO A 367 -28.61 -2.47 -2.77
CA PRO A 367 -27.68 -1.36 -2.93
C PRO A 367 -26.83 -1.48 -4.20
N ARG A 368 -26.51 -2.70 -4.65
CA ARG A 368 -25.86 -2.94 -5.94
C ARG A 368 -26.65 -2.34 -7.09
N ASP A 369 -27.93 -2.68 -7.19
CA ASP A 369 -28.80 -2.23 -8.29
C ASP A 369 -28.87 -0.69 -8.32
N ARG A 370 -28.96 -0.05 -7.14
CA ARG A 370 -28.97 1.42 -7.02
C ARG A 370 -27.65 2.06 -7.47
N ILE A 371 -26.52 1.64 -6.90
CA ILE A 371 -25.21 2.28 -7.16
C ILE A 371 -24.73 2.00 -8.58
N VAL A 372 -24.89 0.78 -9.10
CA VAL A 372 -24.55 0.45 -10.50
C VAL A 372 -25.37 1.30 -11.45
N LYS A 373 -26.66 1.51 -11.19
CA LYS A 373 -27.48 2.42 -12.00
C LYS A 373 -26.93 3.84 -11.98
N LEU A 374 -26.61 4.39 -10.80
CA LEU A 374 -26.04 5.73 -10.67
C LEU A 374 -24.71 5.87 -11.42
N ALA A 375 -23.85 4.85 -11.34
CA ALA A 375 -22.59 4.80 -12.06
C ALA A 375 -22.78 4.84 -13.59
N LYS A 376 -23.71 4.01 -14.11
CA LYS A 376 -24.05 3.99 -15.54
C LYS A 376 -24.63 5.34 -16.00
N ASP A 377 -25.54 5.92 -15.23
CA ASP A 377 -26.12 7.24 -15.51
C ASP A 377 -25.05 8.36 -15.51
N ALA A 378 -23.98 8.20 -14.72
CA ALA A 378 -22.83 9.09 -14.67
C ALA A 378 -21.76 8.82 -15.75
N GLY A 379 -21.96 7.81 -16.61
CA GLY A 379 -21.06 7.49 -17.70
C GLY A 379 -19.81 6.70 -17.30
N VAL A 380 -19.84 6.02 -16.14
CA VAL A 380 -18.78 5.09 -15.74
C VAL A 380 -18.69 3.94 -16.74
N ARG A 381 -17.48 3.67 -17.23
CA ARG A 381 -17.22 2.56 -18.18
C ARG A 381 -16.32 1.47 -17.63
N LEU A 382 -15.58 1.76 -16.56
CA LEU A 382 -14.65 0.83 -15.94
C LEU A 382 -14.80 0.88 -14.43
N TRP A 383 -14.95 -0.29 -13.83
CA TRP A 383 -14.93 -0.51 -12.39
C TRP A 383 -13.87 -1.55 -12.05
N LEU A 384 -12.86 -1.18 -11.27
CA LEU A 384 -11.74 -2.06 -10.90
C LEU A 384 -11.86 -2.56 -9.46
N CYS A 385 -11.67 -3.88 -9.28
CA CYS A 385 -11.89 -4.61 -8.03
C CYS A 385 -10.77 -5.64 -7.73
N GLY A 386 -10.80 -6.22 -6.53
CA GLY A 386 -9.94 -7.31 -6.03
C GLY A 386 -10.78 -8.43 -5.37
N HIS A 387 -10.40 -8.91 -4.19
CA HIS A 387 -11.17 -9.82 -3.30
C HIS A 387 -11.28 -11.28 -3.77
N TYR A 388 -11.47 -11.54 -5.06
CA TYR A 388 -11.75 -12.88 -5.54
C TYR A 388 -10.48 -13.76 -5.67
N HIS A 389 -9.27 -13.19 -5.56
CA HIS A 389 -7.99 -13.90 -5.78
C HIS A 389 -7.91 -14.66 -7.12
N GLY A 390 -8.65 -14.17 -8.11
CA GLY A 390 -8.72 -14.69 -9.46
C GLY A 390 -9.18 -13.60 -10.41
N ASN A 391 -8.93 -13.76 -11.70
CA ASN A 391 -9.38 -12.79 -12.68
C ASN A 391 -10.82 -13.05 -13.10
N ALA A 392 -11.65 -12.02 -13.06
CA ALA A 392 -12.98 -12.04 -13.66
C ALA A 392 -13.25 -10.71 -14.38
N VAL A 393 -14.05 -10.78 -15.44
CA VAL A 393 -14.53 -9.61 -16.19
C VAL A 393 -16.01 -9.83 -16.48
N ALA A 394 -16.83 -8.89 -16.04
CA ALA A 394 -18.25 -8.83 -16.38
C ALA A 394 -18.55 -7.55 -17.14
N VAL A 395 -19.47 -7.62 -18.10
CA VAL A 395 -19.89 -6.48 -18.93
C VAL A 395 -21.39 -6.32 -18.82
N ASP A 396 -21.82 -5.11 -18.44
CA ASP A 396 -23.22 -4.69 -18.40
C ASP A 396 -23.40 -3.39 -19.21
N ASP A 397 -23.95 -3.54 -20.42
CA ASP A 397 -23.97 -2.49 -21.46
C ASP A 397 -22.56 -1.93 -21.76
N ASP A 398 -22.29 -0.68 -21.39
CA ASP A 398 -21.01 0.00 -21.57
C ASP A 398 -20.14 -0.01 -20.30
N LEU A 399 -20.61 -0.63 -19.21
CA LEU A 399 -19.86 -0.77 -17.95
C LEU A 399 -19.13 -2.12 -17.92
N GLU A 400 -17.80 -2.07 -17.77
CA GLU A 400 -16.96 -3.24 -17.51
C GLU A 400 -16.58 -3.27 -16.02
N VAL A 401 -16.90 -4.36 -15.33
CA VAL A 401 -16.48 -4.64 -13.96
C VAL A 401 -15.38 -5.69 -14.01
N VAL A 402 -14.22 -5.33 -13.47
CA VAL A 402 -13.00 -6.12 -13.58
C VAL A 402 -12.49 -6.46 -12.19
N THR A 403 -12.45 -7.75 -11.91
CA THR A 403 -11.84 -8.27 -10.69
C THR A 403 -10.43 -8.74 -11.00
N CYS A 404 -9.45 -8.10 -10.37
CA CYS A 404 -8.04 -8.43 -10.53
C CYS A 404 -7.66 -9.58 -9.60
N ALA A 405 -6.89 -10.53 -10.13
CA ALA A 405 -6.25 -11.55 -9.30
C ALA A 405 -5.20 -10.94 -8.36
N GLY A 406 -4.86 -11.67 -7.29
CA GLY A 406 -3.98 -11.19 -6.23
C GLY A 406 -2.54 -11.02 -6.68
N VAL A 407 -1.85 -10.00 -6.15
CA VAL A 407 -0.40 -9.83 -6.27
C VAL A 407 0.33 -10.65 -5.21
N GLY A 408 -0.29 -10.91 -4.06
CA GLY A 408 0.21 -11.83 -3.06
C GLY A 408 -0.20 -13.26 -3.41
N SER A 409 -1.13 -13.79 -2.63
CA SER A 409 -1.68 -15.13 -2.83
C SER A 409 -2.81 -15.15 -3.85
N ASN A 410 -2.95 -16.26 -4.58
CA ASN A 410 -4.01 -16.54 -5.54
C ASN A 410 -4.68 -17.86 -5.20
N ILE A 411 -5.97 -17.98 -5.46
CA ILE A 411 -6.72 -19.22 -5.24
C ILE A 411 -6.72 -20.03 -6.53
N ASN A 412 -6.44 -21.33 -6.42
CA ASN A 412 -6.44 -22.27 -7.55
C ASN A 412 -7.87 -22.65 -7.97
N TRP A 413 -8.66 -21.68 -8.44
CA TRP A 413 -10.05 -21.90 -8.82
C TRP A 413 -10.17 -22.87 -10.01
N THR A 414 -10.91 -23.96 -9.80
CA THR A 414 -11.24 -24.96 -10.84
C THR A 414 -12.66 -24.79 -11.38
N ALA A 415 -13.52 -24.06 -10.66
CA ALA A 415 -14.90 -23.79 -11.02
C ALA A 415 -15.09 -22.37 -11.58
N ASN A 416 -16.22 -22.15 -12.26
CA ASN A 416 -16.55 -20.86 -12.86
C ASN A 416 -16.77 -19.77 -11.78
N ALA A 417 -16.22 -18.57 -12.02
CA ALA A 417 -16.30 -17.45 -11.08
C ALA A 417 -17.73 -17.07 -10.70
N GLY A 418 -18.66 -17.03 -11.66
CA GLY A 418 -20.08 -16.71 -11.39
C GLY A 418 -20.78 -17.74 -10.50
N VAL A 419 -20.28 -18.97 -10.43
CA VAL A 419 -20.81 -20.01 -9.52
C VAL A 419 -20.18 -19.91 -8.15
N VAL A 420 -18.86 -19.76 -8.10
CA VAL A 420 -18.09 -19.75 -6.85
C VAL A 420 -18.35 -18.46 -6.07
N ALA A 421 -18.31 -17.31 -6.74
CA ALA A 421 -18.44 -15.99 -6.12
C ALA A 421 -19.83 -15.73 -5.52
N THR A 422 -20.86 -16.35 -6.08
CA THR A 422 -22.26 -16.17 -5.69
C THR A 422 -22.72 -17.18 -4.65
N SER A 423 -21.85 -18.10 -4.22
CA SER A 423 -22.11 -18.98 -3.10
C SER A 423 -21.93 -18.25 -1.77
N ASN A 424 -22.74 -18.55 -0.76
CA ASN A 424 -22.52 -17.99 0.59
C ASN A 424 -21.21 -18.49 1.22
N ARG A 425 -20.82 -19.72 0.88
CA ARG A 425 -19.57 -20.35 1.29
C ARG A 425 -19.14 -21.31 0.18
N PRO A 426 -18.04 -21.04 -0.53
CA PRO A 426 -17.54 -21.96 -1.53
C PRO A 426 -17.17 -23.30 -0.91
N ASP A 427 -17.49 -24.38 -1.63
CA ASP A 427 -17.00 -25.71 -1.30
C ASP A 427 -15.58 -25.85 -1.88
N PHE A 428 -14.57 -25.55 -1.07
CA PHE A 428 -13.17 -25.54 -1.50
C PHE A 428 -12.72 -26.92 -2.01
N ASP A 429 -13.24 -28.02 -1.45
CA ASP A 429 -12.91 -29.38 -1.90
C ASP A 429 -13.38 -29.66 -3.34
N LYS A 430 -14.37 -28.90 -3.85
CA LYS A 430 -14.91 -29.05 -5.20
C LYS A 430 -14.45 -27.97 -6.17
N CYS A 431 -14.16 -26.78 -5.67
CA CYS A 431 -13.94 -25.59 -6.48
C CYS A 431 -12.48 -25.12 -6.50
N VAL A 432 -11.60 -25.74 -5.71
CA VAL A 432 -10.18 -25.37 -5.59
C VAL A 432 -9.30 -26.60 -5.89
N GLY A 433 -8.24 -26.38 -6.66
CA GLY A 433 -7.28 -27.42 -7.04
C GLY A 433 -6.22 -27.70 -5.97
N ASP A 434 -5.25 -28.55 -6.31
CA ASP A 434 -4.08 -28.87 -5.49
C ASP A 434 -2.79 -28.43 -6.20
N PRO A 435 -1.96 -27.54 -5.62
CA PRO A 435 -2.17 -26.87 -4.33
C PRO A 435 -3.32 -25.85 -4.38
N PRO A 436 -3.94 -25.54 -3.24
CA PRO A 436 -5.13 -24.67 -3.20
C PRO A 436 -4.82 -23.18 -3.37
N PHE A 437 -3.60 -22.77 -3.01
CA PHE A 437 -3.14 -21.40 -3.09
C PHE A 437 -1.77 -21.34 -3.76
N PHE A 438 -1.51 -20.23 -4.45
CA PHE A 438 -0.23 -19.92 -5.07
C PHE A 438 0.25 -18.53 -4.63
N ALA A 439 1.54 -18.39 -4.34
CA ALA A 439 2.20 -17.09 -4.16
C ALA A 439 3.53 -17.09 -4.92
N ASP A 440 3.44 -17.13 -6.25
CA ASP A 440 4.58 -17.22 -7.14
C ASP A 440 4.39 -16.39 -8.41
N ALA A 441 5.47 -16.16 -9.14
CA ALA A 441 5.46 -15.25 -10.28
C ALA A 441 4.64 -15.74 -11.50
N GLN A 442 4.22 -17.00 -11.54
CA GLN A 442 3.39 -17.58 -12.62
C GLN A 442 1.89 -17.44 -12.33
N HIS A 443 1.51 -17.11 -11.10
CA HIS A 443 0.10 -16.99 -10.69
C HIS A 443 -0.22 -15.60 -10.18
N SER A 444 0.68 -15.03 -9.38
CA SER A 444 0.61 -13.64 -8.91
C SER A 444 0.82 -12.68 -10.07
N GLY A 445 0.08 -11.58 -10.08
CA GLY A 445 0.06 -10.68 -11.23
C GLY A 445 -0.24 -9.23 -10.92
N LEU A 446 -0.30 -8.45 -11.99
CA LEU A 446 -0.70 -7.04 -11.99
C LEU A 446 -1.51 -6.73 -13.25
N ARG A 447 -2.31 -5.67 -13.18
CA ARG A 447 -3.05 -5.16 -14.33
C ARG A 447 -2.50 -3.81 -14.75
N ILE A 448 -2.26 -3.65 -16.05
CA ILE A 448 -1.89 -2.36 -16.66
C ILE A 448 -3.15 -1.78 -17.28
N VAL A 449 -3.48 -0.53 -16.94
CA VAL A 449 -4.65 0.19 -17.45
C VAL A 449 -4.18 1.45 -18.15
N ARG A 450 -4.53 1.61 -19.43
CA ARG A 450 -4.21 2.78 -20.26
C ARG A 450 -5.48 3.54 -20.59
N PHE A 451 -5.39 4.86 -20.54
CA PHE A 451 -6.42 5.77 -21.02
C PHE A 451 -5.92 6.47 -22.28
N ASP A 452 -6.77 6.50 -23.29
CA ASP A 452 -6.63 7.31 -24.48
C ASP A 452 -7.93 8.08 -24.77
N GLU A 453 -8.00 8.75 -25.92
CA GLU A 453 -9.18 9.51 -26.30
C GLU A 453 -10.46 8.67 -26.46
N GLU A 454 -10.33 7.39 -26.81
CA GLU A 454 -11.45 6.47 -27.04
C GLU A 454 -11.98 5.87 -25.73
N GLY A 455 -11.10 5.61 -24.76
CA GLY A 455 -11.50 5.04 -23.47
C GLY A 455 -10.41 4.30 -22.72
N PRO A 456 -10.80 3.63 -21.61
CA PRO A 456 -9.93 2.69 -20.93
C PRO A 456 -9.62 1.46 -21.79
N ARG A 457 -8.38 1.00 -21.73
CA ARG A 457 -7.93 -0.34 -22.18
C ARG A 457 -7.09 -0.97 -21.08
N HIS A 458 -7.23 -2.26 -20.84
CA HIS A 458 -6.43 -2.92 -19.82
C HIS A 458 -6.01 -4.34 -20.17
N SER A 459 -4.93 -4.80 -19.55
CA SER A 459 -4.45 -6.17 -19.67
C SER A 459 -3.85 -6.64 -18.36
N TRP A 460 -4.10 -7.90 -18.01
CA TRP A 460 -3.54 -8.54 -16.82
C TRP A 460 -2.34 -9.40 -17.22
N PHE A 461 -1.31 -9.38 -16.38
CA PHE A 461 -0.07 -10.11 -16.58
C PHE A 461 0.33 -10.80 -15.28
N VAL A 462 0.78 -12.04 -15.38
CA VAL A 462 1.55 -12.70 -14.33
C VAL A 462 2.89 -11.98 -14.16
N LEU A 463 3.44 -11.97 -12.95
CA LEU A 463 4.70 -11.27 -12.63
C LEU A 463 5.92 -11.83 -13.40
N ALA A 464 5.82 -13.04 -13.95
CA ALA A 464 6.81 -13.62 -14.85
C ALA A 464 6.86 -12.90 -16.21
N ASP A 465 5.70 -12.44 -16.70
CA ASP A 465 5.50 -12.03 -18.10
C ASP A 465 5.07 -10.56 -18.24
N VAL A 466 5.28 -9.75 -17.20
CA VAL A 466 5.01 -8.30 -17.29
C VAL A 466 5.92 -7.68 -18.37
N PRO A 467 5.36 -6.97 -19.36
CA PRO A 467 6.11 -6.48 -20.51
C PRO A 467 7.24 -5.51 -20.11
N LEU A 468 8.34 -5.56 -20.86
CA LEU A 468 9.51 -4.70 -20.65
C LEU A 468 9.25 -3.23 -21.01
N LYS A 469 8.35 -2.98 -21.97
CA LYS A 469 7.89 -1.63 -22.35
C LYS A 469 6.36 -1.58 -22.35
N LEU A 470 5.81 -0.42 -22.02
CA LEU A 470 4.35 -0.20 -21.99
C LEU A 470 3.68 -0.55 -23.33
N ASP A 471 4.28 -0.18 -24.45
CA ASP A 471 3.70 -0.43 -25.77
C ASP A 471 3.46 -1.92 -26.02
N ASP A 472 4.33 -2.78 -25.50
CA ASP A 472 4.23 -4.23 -25.64
C ASP A 472 2.99 -4.77 -24.93
N ALA A 473 2.47 -4.08 -23.91
CA ALA A 473 1.26 -4.47 -23.18
C ALA A 473 -0.01 -4.37 -24.04
N PHE A 474 0.02 -3.59 -25.12
CA PHE A 474 -1.15 -3.30 -25.96
C PHE A 474 -0.89 -3.52 -27.46
N ARG A 475 0.20 -4.19 -27.85
CA ARG A 475 0.44 -4.55 -29.26
C ARG A 475 -0.60 -5.57 -29.72
N GLN A 476 -1.14 -5.35 -30.92
CA GLN A 476 -2.10 -6.23 -31.57
C GLN A 476 -1.43 -7.51 -32.09
N ASP A 477 -1.10 -8.43 -31.20
CA ASP A 477 -0.79 -9.82 -31.57
C ASP A 477 -1.95 -10.72 -31.10
N GLY A 478 -3.04 -10.73 -31.87
CA GLY A 478 -4.04 -11.81 -31.96
C GLY A 478 -4.78 -12.33 -30.72
N ASN A 479 -4.44 -11.90 -29.50
CA ASN A 479 -4.91 -12.49 -28.24
C ASN A 479 -5.47 -11.43 -27.29
N TYR A 480 -6.29 -10.55 -27.85
CA TYR A 480 -7.02 -9.53 -27.12
C TYR A 480 -8.19 -10.19 -26.35
N ASN A 481 -7.98 -10.48 -25.05
CA ASN A 481 -8.98 -11.05 -24.14
C ASN A 481 -9.76 -9.97 -23.35
N GLY A 482 -10.17 -8.87 -23.98
CA GLY A 482 -10.95 -7.83 -23.29
C GLY A 482 -11.30 -6.58 -24.11
N SER A 483 -12.33 -6.71 -24.96
CA SER A 483 -13.27 -5.68 -25.47
C SER A 483 -13.74 -6.05 -26.89
N PRO A 484 -15.02 -6.41 -27.10
CA PRO A 484 -15.54 -6.69 -28.43
C PRO A 484 -15.66 -5.38 -29.21
N ARG A 485 -14.95 -5.26 -30.33
CA ARG A 485 -15.33 -4.30 -31.38
C ARG A 485 -16.82 -4.54 -31.71
N ARG A 486 -17.64 -3.52 -31.44
CA ARG A 486 -19.07 -3.40 -31.75
C ARG A 486 -19.51 -4.29 -32.93
N LYS A 487 -20.01 -5.49 -32.60
CA LYS A 487 -20.89 -6.28 -33.48
C LYS A 487 -22.07 -6.75 -32.66
N LYS A 488 -23.26 -6.34 -33.10
CA LYS A 488 -24.55 -6.70 -32.50
C LYS A 488 -24.71 -8.23 -32.40
N LYS A 489 -25.12 -8.69 -31.20
CA LYS A 489 -25.64 -10.02 -30.83
C LYS A 489 -24.72 -11.23 -31.07
N ARG A 490 -24.23 -11.82 -29.97
CA ARG A 490 -24.49 -13.21 -29.54
C ARG A 490 -23.99 -13.43 -28.10
N ALA A 491 -24.73 -14.25 -27.37
CA ALA A 491 -24.57 -14.53 -25.95
C ALA A 491 -23.27 -15.30 -25.61
N SER A 492 -22.69 -14.93 -24.46
CA SER A 492 -21.86 -15.72 -23.54
C SER A 492 -21.08 -16.94 -24.08
N GLU A 493 -19.79 -16.76 -24.33
CA GLU A 493 -18.78 -17.82 -24.15
C GLU A 493 -17.61 -17.24 -23.35
N ALA A 494 -17.41 -17.79 -22.15
CA ALA A 494 -16.39 -17.40 -21.20
C ALA A 494 -15.00 -17.86 -21.67
N ILE A 495 -14.00 -17.01 -21.43
CA ILE A 495 -12.59 -17.26 -21.72
C ILE A 495 -12.09 -18.38 -20.81
N ASN A 496 -11.63 -19.47 -21.43
CA ASN A 496 -11.05 -20.63 -20.74
C ASN A 496 -9.67 -20.31 -20.15
N ASN A 497 -9.47 -20.80 -18.91
CA ASN A 497 -8.17 -21.03 -18.29
C ASN A 497 -7.25 -21.82 -19.24
N ARG A 498 -6.12 -21.22 -19.63
CA ARG A 498 -4.94 -21.96 -20.11
C ARG A 498 -3.87 -21.89 -19.02
N LEU A 499 -3.97 -22.78 -18.05
CA LEU A 499 -2.78 -23.30 -17.37
C LEU A 499 -2.25 -24.41 -18.27
N GLY A 500 -1.14 -24.13 -18.96
CA GLY A 500 -0.44 -25.14 -19.75
C GLY A 500 0.31 -26.09 -18.82
N LEU A 501 -0.19 -27.32 -18.70
CA LEU A 501 0.56 -28.44 -18.15
C LEU A 501 0.38 -29.64 -19.08
N ASP A 502 1.35 -29.81 -19.98
CA ASP A 502 1.58 -31.10 -20.64
C ASP A 502 2.19 -32.04 -19.61
N GLY A 503 1.61 -33.24 -19.50
CA GLY A 503 1.82 -34.17 -18.40
C GLY A 503 3.08 -35.04 -18.45
N ASN A 504 3.16 -35.86 -17.38
CA ASN A 504 4.01 -37.03 -17.10
C ASN A 504 5.33 -36.83 -16.34
N ALA A 505 5.26 -37.02 -15.02
CA ALA A 505 5.98 -38.04 -14.22
C ALA A 505 5.48 -37.93 -12.75
N GLN A 506 4.77 -38.92 -12.19
CA GLN A 506 5.29 -39.90 -11.22
C GLN A 506 6.31 -39.32 -10.22
N GLU A 507 6.26 -39.51 -8.90
CA GLU A 507 5.44 -40.31 -7.98
C GLU A 507 5.87 -39.85 -6.56
N ASP A 508 4.96 -39.96 -5.58
CA ASP A 508 5.17 -40.04 -4.12
C ASP A 508 6.12 -39.06 -3.40
N ILE A 509 5.58 -38.33 -2.42
CA ILE A 509 5.97 -38.39 -1.00
C ILE A 509 5.20 -37.29 -0.20
N PHE A 510 4.81 -37.63 1.04
CA PHE A 510 4.11 -36.85 2.09
C PHE A 510 2.57 -36.87 2.13
N LYS A 511 2.07 -37.91 2.80
CA LYS A 511 0.82 -37.86 3.57
C LYS A 511 1.04 -37.12 4.89
N SER A 512 0.28 -36.07 5.18
CA SER A 512 0.02 -35.56 6.54
C SER A 512 -1.33 -34.82 6.57
N PRO A 513 -2.18 -35.00 7.60
CA PRO A 513 -3.57 -34.59 7.54
C PRO A 513 -3.76 -33.14 8.03
N PHE A 514 -4.21 -32.25 7.15
CA PHE A 514 -4.83 -30.99 7.55
C PHE A 514 -6.20 -31.29 8.16
N ARG A 515 -6.30 -31.18 9.48
CA ARG A 515 -7.59 -31.12 10.18
C ARG A 515 -8.10 -29.69 10.16
N HIS A 516 -9.35 -29.58 9.71
CA HIS A 516 -10.28 -28.47 9.83
C HIS A 516 -9.94 -27.42 10.90
N GLN A 517 -9.70 -26.20 10.44
CA GLN A 517 -10.18 -25.01 11.14
C GLN A 517 -11.16 -24.29 10.22
N THR A 518 -12.37 -24.17 10.74
CA THR A 518 -13.49 -23.45 10.17
C THR A 518 -13.12 -21.98 9.99
N TYR A 519 -12.99 -21.58 8.73
CA TYR A 519 -13.25 -20.21 8.28
C TYR A 519 -14.73 -19.87 8.43
#